data_AF-A0A7V9NVM5-F1
#
_entry.id   AF-A0A7V9NVM5-F1
#
_cell.length_a   1.000
_cell.length_b   1.000
_cell.length_c   1.000
_cell.angle_alpha   90.00
_cell.angle_beta   90.00
_cell.angle_gamma   90.00
#
_symmetry.space_group_name_H-M   'P 1'
#
loop_
_entity.id
_entity.type
_entity.pdbx_description
1 polymer ?
#
loop_
_entity_poly.entity_id
_entity_poly.type
_entity_poly.pdbx_seq_one_letter_code
_entity_poly.pdbx_strand_id
1 'polypeptide(L)'
;GIEFDLTFRAAFEAMDEPHHVHRMGPKILLDASRFCQVGSWEGTLRVDGESFDVAPDVWVGTRDRSWGIRPVGEAEPPGRNADEPSMSGFWWNWIPLRFDDFALMVIAQENGEGHRILNEAVRVWKDGRVEQLGWPEFDVRYKPGTRHPTGASISLVDRDRKPLTLEVETFTSVPLNVGAGYGGDPDWNHGLWKGRGWVESTVYDMNDPMVAGRVPFGVVDYVAWATLDGAEGWGIFEHGTFGKHTPSGFTDWDSVAP
;
A
#
# COMPACT_ATOMS: atom_id res chain seq x y z
N GLY A 1 -15.85 15.87 13.01
CA GLY A 1 -14.61 15.40 13.67
C GLY A 1 -14.67 13.90 13.87
N ILE A 2 -13.53 13.29 14.17
CA ILE A 2 -13.38 11.83 14.34
C ILE A 2 -13.06 11.53 15.81
N GLU A 3 -13.73 10.54 16.39
CA GLU A 3 -13.47 9.99 17.71
C GLU A 3 -13.57 8.47 17.62
N PHE A 4 -12.68 7.74 18.31
CA PHE A 4 -12.73 6.28 18.31
C PHE A 4 -12.13 5.70 19.61
N ASP A 5 -12.67 4.57 20.03
CA ASP A 5 -12.06 3.67 21.02
C ASP A 5 -12.10 2.28 20.39
N LEU A 6 -10.94 1.85 19.87
CA LEU A 6 -10.82 0.65 19.05
C LEU A 6 -9.74 -0.27 19.58
N THR A 7 -10.05 -1.57 19.61
CA THR A 7 -9.11 -2.64 19.92
C THR A 7 -8.85 -3.46 18.66
N PHE A 8 -7.57 -3.65 18.34
CA PHE A 8 -7.14 -4.57 17.28
C PHE A 8 -7.07 -6.00 17.83
N ARG A 9 -7.71 -6.95 17.15
CA ARG A 9 -7.56 -8.38 17.41
C ARG A 9 -6.82 -9.03 16.26
N ALA A 10 -5.59 -9.47 16.51
CA ALA A 10 -4.82 -10.21 15.52
C ALA A 10 -5.51 -11.54 15.17
N ALA A 11 -5.61 -11.84 13.87
CA ALA A 11 -6.10 -13.12 13.39
C ALA A 11 -4.96 -14.13 13.14
N PHE A 12 -3.75 -13.62 12.85
CA PHE A 12 -2.55 -14.40 12.54
C PHE A 12 -1.33 -13.74 13.18
N GLU A 13 -0.21 -14.46 13.24
CA GLU A 13 1.08 -13.90 13.62
C GLU A 13 1.48 -12.73 12.70
N ALA A 14 2.30 -11.82 13.23
CA ALA A 14 2.85 -10.74 12.40
C ALA A 14 3.82 -11.31 11.36
N MET A 15 3.75 -10.79 10.15
CA MET A 15 4.60 -11.15 9.02
C MET A 15 5.68 -10.09 8.89
N ASP A 16 6.94 -10.48 9.10
CA ASP A 16 8.08 -9.64 8.76
C ASP A 16 8.21 -9.57 7.24
N GLU A 17 8.37 -8.36 6.70
CA GLU A 17 8.62 -8.13 5.28
C GLU A 17 10.13 -8.12 4.99
N PRO A 18 10.56 -8.43 3.75
CA PRO A 18 11.95 -8.35 3.35
C PRO A 18 12.55 -6.98 3.59
N HIS A 19 13.83 -6.99 3.94
CA HIS A 19 14.63 -5.78 3.98
C HIS A 19 14.59 -5.08 2.62
N HIS A 20 14.19 -3.82 2.64
CA HIS A 20 14.02 -3.02 1.44
C HIS A 20 15.10 -1.96 1.39
N VAL A 21 15.90 -2.01 0.32
CA VAL A 21 16.92 -1.01 0.02
C VAL A 21 16.61 -0.38 -1.33
N HIS A 22 16.39 0.93 -1.35
CA HIS A 22 16.20 1.71 -2.55
C HIS A 22 17.28 2.79 -2.67
N ARG A 23 17.85 2.93 -3.87
CA ARG A 23 18.96 3.85 -4.14
C ARG A 23 18.65 4.75 -5.33
N MET A 24 19.18 5.96 -5.25
CA MET A 24 19.30 6.89 -6.37
C MET A 24 20.79 7.16 -6.58
N GLY A 25 21.35 6.59 -7.64
CA GLY A 25 22.80 6.54 -7.84
C GLY A 25 23.51 5.95 -6.61
N PRO A 26 24.49 6.65 -6.02
CA PRO A 26 25.20 6.17 -4.82
C PRO A 26 24.41 6.36 -3.52
N LYS A 27 23.34 7.16 -3.51
CA LYS A 27 22.59 7.52 -2.29
C LYS A 27 21.57 6.45 -1.94
N ILE A 28 21.51 6.08 -0.65
CA ILE A 28 20.40 5.30 -0.08
C ILE A 28 19.24 6.26 0.18
N LEU A 29 18.11 6.04 -0.49
CA LEU A 29 16.88 6.78 -0.24
C LEU A 29 16.02 6.08 0.81
N LEU A 30 16.04 4.75 0.80
CA LEU A 30 15.33 3.92 1.76
C LEU A 30 16.18 2.70 2.09
N ASP A 31 16.28 2.39 3.38
CA ASP A 31 16.90 1.20 3.94
C ASP A 31 16.08 0.87 5.19
N ALA A 32 15.06 0.03 5.00
CA ALA A 32 14.00 -0.13 5.97
C ALA A 32 13.44 -1.56 5.98
N SER A 33 12.98 -1.96 7.16
CA SER A 33 12.21 -3.17 7.39
C SER A 33 10.81 -2.80 7.85
N ARG A 34 9.90 -3.76 7.67
CA ARG A 34 8.48 -3.64 8.00
C ARG A 34 8.00 -4.95 8.59
N PHE A 35 6.91 -4.87 9.35
CA PHE A 35 6.03 -6.00 9.54
C PHE A 35 4.60 -5.56 9.23
N CYS A 36 3.76 -6.51 8.84
CA CYS A 36 2.32 -6.34 8.76
C CYS A 36 1.59 -7.44 9.54
N GLN A 37 0.37 -7.16 9.97
CA GLN A 37 -0.48 -8.13 10.64
C GLN A 37 -1.94 -7.85 10.33
N VAL A 38 -2.65 -8.90 9.94
CA VAL A 38 -4.08 -8.83 9.64
C VAL A 38 -4.92 -9.33 10.83
N GLY A 39 -6.13 -8.82 10.93
CA GLY A 39 -7.00 -9.04 12.09
C GLY A 39 -8.38 -8.45 11.90
N SER A 40 -8.96 -8.03 13.02
CA SER A 40 -10.22 -7.29 13.07
C SER A 40 -10.14 -6.13 14.05
N TRP A 41 -11.00 -5.14 13.84
CA TRP A 41 -11.25 -4.07 14.79
C TRP A 41 -12.52 -4.34 15.57
N GLU A 42 -12.56 -3.89 16.83
CA GLU A 42 -13.79 -3.82 17.60
C GLU A 42 -13.83 -2.56 18.47
N GLY A 43 -15.02 -2.07 18.79
CA GLY A 43 -15.21 -0.92 19.66
C GLY A 43 -16.18 0.10 19.06
N THR A 44 -15.88 1.39 19.22
CA THR A 44 -16.75 2.47 18.73
C THR A 44 -15.99 3.44 17.85
N LEU A 45 -16.65 3.89 16.79
CA LEU A 45 -16.19 4.95 15.90
C LEU A 45 -17.29 6.01 15.81
N ARG A 46 -16.94 7.29 15.95
CA ARG A 46 -17.84 8.41 15.72
C ARG A 46 -17.26 9.34 14.67
N VAL A 47 -18.02 9.58 13.60
CA VAL A 47 -17.66 10.47 12.49
C VAL A 47 -18.76 11.51 12.34
N ASP A 48 -18.39 12.78 12.47
CA ASP A 48 -19.32 13.92 12.31
C ASP A 48 -20.63 13.83 13.12
N GLY A 49 -20.55 13.19 14.30
CA GLY A 49 -21.66 13.01 15.22
C GLY A 49 -22.45 11.72 15.03
N GLU A 50 -22.19 10.96 13.97
CA GLU A 50 -22.75 9.62 13.75
C GLU A 50 -21.88 8.56 14.40
N SER A 51 -22.49 7.67 15.19
CA SER A 51 -21.81 6.58 15.89
C SER A 51 -21.99 5.25 15.18
N PHE A 52 -20.89 4.50 15.08
CA PHE A 52 -20.80 3.17 14.49
C PHE A 52 -20.27 2.19 15.53
N ASP A 53 -20.97 1.07 15.69
CA ASP A 53 -20.45 -0.09 16.40
C ASP A 53 -19.49 -0.84 15.47
N VAL A 54 -18.24 -0.95 15.88
CA VAL A 54 -17.21 -1.68 15.14
C VAL A 54 -17.22 -3.11 15.65
N ALA A 55 -17.74 -4.03 14.83
CA ALA A 55 -17.90 -5.44 15.16
C ALA A 55 -16.79 -6.29 14.50
N PRO A 56 -16.09 -7.18 15.23
CA PRO A 56 -14.90 -7.87 14.73
C PRO A 56 -15.18 -8.94 13.67
N ASP A 57 -16.43 -9.35 13.52
CA ASP A 57 -16.94 -10.22 12.47
C ASP A 57 -17.20 -9.50 11.13
N VAL A 58 -17.28 -8.17 11.15
CA VAL A 58 -17.49 -7.32 9.96
C VAL A 58 -16.25 -6.51 9.60
N TRP A 59 -15.57 -5.95 10.60
CA TRP A 59 -14.49 -4.99 10.40
C TRP A 59 -13.13 -5.68 10.39
N VAL A 60 -12.66 -6.03 9.20
CA VAL A 60 -11.29 -6.50 8.99
C VAL A 60 -10.31 -5.34 9.17
N GLY A 61 -9.12 -5.65 9.68
CA GLY A 61 -8.09 -4.65 9.95
C GLY A 61 -6.71 -5.15 9.55
N THR A 62 -5.87 -4.20 9.15
CA THR A 62 -4.44 -4.40 8.99
C THR A 62 -3.73 -3.40 9.89
N ARG A 63 -2.66 -3.85 10.56
CA ARG A 63 -1.70 -2.96 11.20
C ARG A 63 -0.31 -3.26 10.65
N ASP A 64 0.46 -2.21 10.44
CA ASP A 64 1.84 -2.33 9.99
C ASP A 64 2.75 -1.42 10.82
N ARG A 65 4.06 -1.65 10.68
CA ARG A 65 5.06 -0.70 11.15
C ARG A 65 6.29 -0.80 10.29
N SER A 66 6.73 0.35 9.80
CA SER A 66 8.04 0.53 9.17
C SER A 66 9.07 1.11 10.14
N TRP A 67 10.33 0.70 10.00
CA TRP A 67 11.48 1.33 10.68
C TRP A 67 12.73 1.29 9.81
N GLY A 68 13.67 2.21 10.07
CA GLY A 68 14.91 2.36 9.30
C GLY A 68 15.05 3.74 8.67
N ILE A 69 15.92 3.85 7.66
CA ILE A 69 16.12 5.06 6.86
C ILE A 69 14.98 5.16 5.85
N ARG A 70 14.26 6.27 5.85
CA ARG A 70 13.13 6.54 4.95
C ARG A 70 13.21 7.99 4.42
N PRO A 71 12.66 8.28 3.23
CA PRO A 71 12.67 9.62 2.64
C PRO A 71 11.55 10.49 3.24
N VAL A 72 11.65 10.76 4.55
CA VAL A 72 10.61 11.41 5.36
C VAL A 72 11.21 12.55 6.19
N GLY A 73 10.37 13.47 6.64
CA GLY A 73 10.82 14.65 7.38
C GLY A 73 11.43 15.74 6.51
N GLU A 74 12.34 16.51 7.10
CA GLU A 74 12.94 17.68 6.46
C GLU A 74 13.87 17.24 5.33
N ALA A 75 13.70 17.84 4.14
CA ALA A 75 14.54 17.53 3.01
C ALA A 75 15.99 17.98 3.27
N GLU A 76 16.93 17.09 2.97
CA GLU A 76 18.34 17.47 2.88
C GLU A 76 18.55 18.47 1.72
N PRO A 77 19.55 19.37 1.81
CA PRO A 77 19.94 20.19 0.68
C PRO A 77 20.23 19.32 -0.56
N PRO A 78 19.78 19.70 -1.76
CA PRO A 78 19.79 18.82 -2.93
C PRO A 78 21.22 18.41 -3.37
N GLY A 79 22.20 19.32 -3.24
CA GLY A 79 23.62 19.04 -3.49
C GLY A 79 23.87 18.43 -4.88
N ARG A 80 24.86 17.53 -4.97
CA ARG A 80 25.18 16.79 -6.21
C ARG A 80 23.98 16.03 -6.79
N ASN A 81 23.05 15.55 -5.94
CA ASN A 81 21.91 14.77 -6.43
C ASN A 81 20.98 15.57 -7.35
N ALA A 82 21.08 16.91 -7.34
CA ALA A 82 20.35 17.75 -8.30
C ALA A 82 20.77 17.51 -9.76
N ASP A 83 21.99 17.02 -9.99
CA ASP A 83 22.53 16.74 -11.33
C ASP A 83 22.28 15.28 -11.76
N GLU A 84 21.80 14.42 -10.85
CA GLU A 84 21.49 13.03 -11.15
C GLU A 84 20.10 12.94 -11.80
N PRO A 85 19.88 11.99 -12.74
CA PRO A 85 18.54 11.79 -13.32
C PRO A 85 17.50 11.51 -12.24
N SER A 86 16.35 12.19 -12.33
CA SER A 86 15.21 11.88 -11.46
C SER A 86 14.74 10.44 -11.67
N MET A 87 14.04 9.88 -10.68
CA MET A 87 13.38 8.59 -10.86
C MET A 87 12.47 8.64 -12.09
N SER A 88 12.65 7.70 -13.02
CA SER A 88 11.85 7.61 -14.25
C SER A 88 10.40 7.22 -13.97
N GLY A 89 10.18 6.46 -12.89
CA GLY A 89 8.87 6.14 -12.36
C GLY A 89 8.97 5.19 -11.17
N PHE A 90 7.80 4.88 -10.62
CA PHE A 90 7.60 4.09 -9.43
C PHE A 90 6.36 3.24 -9.61
N TRP A 91 6.45 1.97 -9.26
CA TRP A 91 5.33 1.06 -9.21
C TRP A 91 5.40 0.22 -7.94
N TRP A 92 4.29 0.12 -7.23
CA TRP A 92 4.22 -0.45 -5.89
C TRP A 92 2.93 -1.22 -5.67
N ASN A 93 3.05 -2.38 -5.02
CA ASN A 93 1.93 -3.13 -4.45
C ASN A 93 2.28 -3.59 -3.03
N TRP A 94 1.37 -3.37 -2.09
CA TRP A 94 1.41 -3.92 -0.74
C TRP A 94 0.01 -4.44 -0.39
N ILE A 95 -0.12 -5.76 -0.27
CA ILE A 95 -1.41 -6.45 -0.33
C ILE A 95 -1.52 -7.46 0.83
N PRO A 96 -1.78 -6.99 2.06
CA PRO A 96 -2.13 -7.84 3.18
C PRO A 96 -3.62 -8.19 3.13
N LEU A 97 -3.92 -9.49 3.07
CA LEU A 97 -5.26 -10.04 3.00
C LEU A 97 -5.49 -11.06 4.11
N ARG A 98 -6.66 -11.01 4.72
CA ARG A 98 -7.15 -11.99 5.68
C ARG A 98 -8.16 -12.91 5.01
N PHE A 99 -7.84 -14.20 4.98
CA PHE A 99 -8.79 -15.27 4.69
C PHE A 99 -9.16 -15.96 6.00
N ASP A 100 -10.17 -16.84 5.94
CA ASP A 100 -10.59 -17.58 7.13
C ASP A 100 -9.46 -18.42 7.70
N ASP A 101 -8.71 -19.17 6.89
CA ASP A 101 -7.72 -20.14 7.37
C ASP A 101 -6.25 -19.71 7.23
N PHE A 102 -6.00 -18.62 6.51
CA PHE A 102 -4.66 -18.07 6.32
C PHE A 102 -4.68 -16.54 6.13
N ALA A 103 -3.56 -15.91 6.45
CA ALA A 103 -3.23 -14.57 5.97
C ALA A 103 -2.36 -14.68 4.73
N LEU A 104 -2.47 -13.69 3.85
CA LEU A 104 -1.59 -13.52 2.71
C LEU A 104 -0.95 -12.15 2.78
N MET A 105 0.35 -12.07 2.49
CA MET A 105 1.06 -10.83 2.29
C MET A 105 1.80 -10.89 0.96
N VAL A 106 1.44 -9.98 0.04
CA VAL A 106 2.15 -9.80 -1.23
C VAL A 106 2.71 -8.39 -1.27
N ILE A 107 3.99 -8.25 -1.59
CA ILE A 107 4.67 -6.96 -1.71
C ILE A 107 5.61 -6.96 -2.90
N ALA A 108 5.53 -5.91 -3.71
CA ALA A 108 6.41 -5.72 -4.84
C ALA A 108 6.66 -4.25 -5.11
N GLN A 109 7.91 -3.92 -5.44
CA GLN A 109 8.27 -2.63 -6.00
C GLN A 109 9.03 -2.81 -7.30
N GLU A 110 8.66 -2.05 -8.32
CA GLU A 110 9.36 -1.97 -9.59
C GLU A 110 9.79 -0.52 -9.89
N ASN A 111 10.90 -0.36 -10.62
CA ASN A 111 11.24 0.92 -11.26
C ASN A 111 10.49 1.09 -12.59
N GLY A 112 10.69 2.21 -13.29
CA GLY A 112 9.97 2.49 -14.53
C GLY A 112 10.24 1.53 -15.71
N GLU A 113 11.30 0.73 -15.62
CA GLU A 113 11.63 -0.33 -16.58
C GLU A 113 10.98 -1.68 -16.22
N GLY A 114 10.34 -1.79 -15.05
CA GLY A 114 9.80 -3.05 -14.53
C GLY A 114 10.82 -3.89 -13.77
N HIS A 115 11.98 -3.33 -13.41
CA HIS A 115 12.95 -4.07 -12.60
C HIS A 115 12.47 -4.15 -11.15
N ARG A 116 12.25 -5.37 -10.67
CA ARG A 116 11.79 -5.67 -9.31
C ARG A 116 12.89 -5.42 -8.28
N ILE A 117 12.68 -4.40 -7.44
CA ILE A 117 13.59 -3.97 -6.37
C ILE A 117 13.22 -4.61 -5.02
N LEU A 118 11.93 -4.88 -4.81
CA LEU A 118 11.39 -5.54 -3.64
C LEU A 118 10.41 -6.61 -4.09
N ASN A 119 10.44 -7.78 -3.46
CA ASN A 119 9.58 -8.90 -3.84
C ASN A 119 9.35 -9.87 -2.67
N GLU A 120 8.09 -10.07 -2.31
CA GLU A 120 7.68 -11.22 -1.50
C GLU A 120 6.21 -11.56 -1.73
N ALA A 121 5.89 -12.85 -1.65
CA ALA A 121 4.54 -13.36 -1.52
C ALA A 121 4.57 -14.51 -0.51
N VAL A 122 3.93 -14.32 0.64
CA VAL A 122 3.88 -15.31 1.71
C VAL A 122 2.46 -15.55 2.20
N ARG A 123 2.17 -16.81 2.48
CA ARG A 123 0.93 -17.27 3.11
C ARG A 123 1.25 -17.79 4.51
N VAL A 124 0.54 -17.29 5.52
CA VAL A 124 0.67 -17.69 6.92
C VAL A 124 -0.61 -18.37 7.38
N TRP A 125 -0.49 -19.61 7.81
CA TRP A 125 -1.61 -20.43 8.28
C TRP A 125 -1.87 -20.22 9.78
N LYS A 126 -3.09 -20.50 10.25
CA LYS A 126 -3.45 -20.41 11.68
C LYS A 126 -2.55 -21.25 12.61
N ASP A 127 -1.97 -22.33 12.09
CA ASP A 127 -1.06 -23.22 12.82
C ASP A 127 0.39 -22.70 12.87
N GLY A 128 0.65 -21.51 12.34
CA GLY A 128 1.96 -20.86 12.31
C GLY A 128 2.85 -21.29 11.14
N ARG A 129 2.40 -22.19 10.25
CA ARG A 129 3.17 -22.50 9.03
C ARG A 129 3.23 -21.28 8.14
N VAL A 130 4.42 -20.99 7.62
CA VAL A 130 4.68 -19.94 6.63
C VAL A 130 5.10 -20.60 5.32
N GLU A 131 4.51 -20.15 4.23
CA GLU A 131 4.73 -20.68 2.89
C GLU A 131 5.02 -19.54 1.91
N GLN A 132 6.13 -19.66 1.18
CA GLN A 132 6.48 -18.74 0.10
C GLN A 132 5.75 -19.14 -1.18
N LEU A 133 5.16 -18.17 -1.86
CA LEU A 133 4.33 -18.36 -3.06
C LEU A 133 5.03 -17.92 -4.35
N GLY A 134 6.37 -18.08 -4.38
CA GLY A 134 7.18 -17.82 -5.56
C GLY A 134 7.30 -16.34 -5.91
N TRP A 135 7.44 -16.07 -7.21
CA TRP A 135 7.57 -14.72 -7.74
C TRP A 135 6.19 -14.22 -8.20
N PRO A 136 5.56 -13.24 -7.51
CA PRO A 136 4.27 -12.73 -7.94
C PRO A 136 4.38 -11.95 -9.26
N GLU A 137 3.54 -12.34 -10.21
CA GLU A 137 3.33 -11.63 -11.48
C GLU A 137 1.97 -10.93 -11.45
N PHE A 138 1.93 -9.65 -11.80
CA PHE A 138 0.77 -8.80 -11.58
C PHE A 138 0.15 -8.37 -12.91
N ASP A 139 -1.15 -8.56 -13.05
CA ASP A 139 -1.99 -7.97 -14.09
C ASP A 139 -3.01 -7.04 -13.41
N VAL A 140 -2.62 -5.77 -13.26
CA VAL A 140 -3.47 -4.75 -12.62
C VAL A 140 -4.39 -4.14 -13.66
N ARG A 141 -5.69 -4.17 -13.38
CA ARG A 141 -6.73 -3.57 -14.21
C ARG A 141 -6.98 -2.17 -13.70
N TYR A 142 -6.95 -1.20 -14.61
CA TYR A 142 -7.14 0.21 -14.30
C TYR A 142 -8.43 0.74 -14.93
N LYS A 143 -9.05 1.73 -14.28
CA LYS A 143 -10.14 2.49 -14.89
C LYS A 143 -9.60 3.31 -16.08
N PRO A 144 -10.22 3.23 -17.27
CA PRO A 144 -9.82 3.99 -18.45
C PRO A 144 -9.64 5.49 -18.18
N GLY A 145 -8.61 6.07 -18.77
CA GLY A 145 -8.23 7.48 -18.59
C GLY A 145 -7.63 7.81 -17.23
N THR A 146 -7.32 6.81 -16.40
CA THR A 146 -6.76 7.02 -15.05
C THR A 146 -5.63 6.03 -14.74
N ARG A 147 -5.04 6.17 -13.55
CA ARG A 147 -4.16 5.17 -12.91
C ARG A 147 -4.84 4.47 -11.72
N HIS A 148 -6.17 4.57 -11.62
CA HIS A 148 -6.94 4.02 -10.52
C HIS A 148 -7.19 2.53 -10.76
N PRO A 149 -6.65 1.61 -9.95
CA PRO A 149 -6.94 0.19 -10.08
C PRO A 149 -8.42 -0.09 -9.79
N THR A 150 -9.00 -1.02 -10.55
CA THR A 150 -10.30 -1.63 -10.27
C THR A 150 -10.15 -3.06 -9.75
N GLY A 151 -8.94 -3.60 -9.80
CA GLY A 151 -8.60 -4.95 -9.33
C GLY A 151 -7.30 -5.44 -9.95
N ALA A 152 -6.90 -6.66 -9.60
CA ALA A 152 -5.74 -7.31 -10.21
C ALA A 152 -5.93 -8.83 -10.29
N SER A 153 -5.27 -9.46 -11.25
CA SER A 153 -4.99 -10.89 -11.25
C SER A 153 -3.51 -11.09 -10.94
N ILE A 154 -3.19 -11.85 -9.91
CA ILE A 154 -1.82 -12.05 -9.45
C ILE A 154 -1.50 -13.54 -9.52
N SER A 155 -0.55 -13.88 -10.39
CA SER A 155 -0.08 -15.26 -10.54
C SER A 155 0.97 -15.56 -9.48
N LEU A 156 0.78 -16.67 -8.78
CA LEU A 156 1.56 -17.15 -7.66
C LEU A 156 1.90 -18.64 -7.87
N VAL A 157 2.88 -19.16 -7.14
CA VAL A 157 3.29 -20.58 -7.26
C VAL A 157 3.65 -21.13 -5.89
N ASP A 158 3.02 -22.23 -5.48
CA ASP A 158 3.35 -22.88 -4.21
C ASP A 158 4.67 -23.68 -4.26
N ARG A 159 5.04 -24.29 -3.13
CA ARG A 159 6.29 -25.07 -3.02
C ARG A 159 6.32 -26.32 -3.90
N ASP A 160 5.17 -26.88 -4.23
CA ASP A 160 5.02 -28.05 -5.10
C ASP A 160 4.94 -27.66 -6.59
N ARG A 161 5.10 -26.37 -6.90
CA ARG A 161 4.98 -25.77 -8.24
C ARG A 161 3.54 -25.80 -8.77
N LYS A 162 2.54 -25.87 -7.90
CA LYS A 162 1.15 -25.66 -8.27
C LYS A 162 0.94 -24.18 -8.58
N PRO A 163 0.41 -23.83 -9.77
CA PRO A 163 -0.01 -22.47 -10.06
C PRO A 163 -1.19 -22.07 -9.17
N LEU A 164 -1.14 -20.85 -8.67
CA LEU A 164 -2.19 -20.21 -7.89
C LEU A 164 -2.51 -18.86 -8.54
N THR A 165 -3.78 -18.48 -8.51
CA THR A 165 -4.22 -17.15 -8.99
C THR A 165 -4.97 -16.46 -7.87
N LEU A 166 -4.44 -15.32 -7.43
CA LEU A 166 -5.11 -14.40 -6.54
C LEU A 166 -5.87 -13.38 -7.41
N GLU A 167 -7.19 -13.42 -7.38
CA GLU A 167 -8.01 -12.39 -8.02
C GLU A 167 -8.46 -11.37 -6.98
N VAL A 168 -8.28 -10.09 -7.28
CA VAL A 168 -8.58 -8.97 -6.39
C VAL A 168 -9.57 -8.02 -7.05
N GLU A 169 -10.57 -7.57 -6.30
CA GLU A 169 -11.45 -6.44 -6.62
C GLU A 169 -11.24 -5.32 -5.60
N THR A 170 -11.11 -4.09 -6.07
CA THR A 170 -10.88 -2.91 -5.22
C THR A 170 -12.12 -2.04 -5.12
N PHE A 171 -12.39 -1.50 -3.93
CA PHE A 171 -13.56 -0.67 -3.63
C PHE A 171 -13.15 0.75 -3.25
N THR A 172 -13.72 1.28 -2.17
CA THR A 172 -13.38 2.60 -1.64
C THR A 172 -11.88 2.69 -1.31
N SER A 173 -11.35 3.89 -1.41
CA SER A 173 -9.92 4.14 -1.35
C SER A 173 -9.56 5.32 -0.47
N VAL A 174 -8.39 5.26 0.16
CA VAL A 174 -7.79 6.36 0.92
C VAL A 174 -6.46 6.75 0.27
N PRO A 175 -6.38 7.90 -0.43
CA PRO A 175 -5.12 8.39 -0.99
C PRO A 175 -4.24 9.00 0.10
N LEU A 176 -3.10 8.36 0.36
CA LEU A 176 -2.27 8.72 1.51
C LEU A 176 -1.50 10.05 1.29
N ASN A 177 -1.41 10.52 0.05
CA ASN A 177 -0.86 11.82 -0.32
C ASN A 177 -1.87 12.99 -0.22
N VAL A 178 -3.03 12.75 0.40
CA VAL A 178 -4.03 13.79 0.68
C VAL A 178 -4.28 13.83 2.19
N GLY A 179 -3.58 14.75 2.88
CA GLY A 179 -3.74 15.00 4.31
C GLY A 179 -3.00 14.03 5.23
N ALA A 180 -2.79 12.77 4.81
CA ALA A 180 -2.05 11.78 5.61
C ALA A 180 -0.51 11.93 5.51
N GLY A 181 -0.03 12.73 4.55
CA GLY A 181 1.37 13.12 4.45
C GLY A 181 2.30 12.10 3.82
N TYR A 182 1.79 11.15 3.04
CA TYR A 182 2.62 10.20 2.30
C TYR A 182 2.91 10.68 0.88
N GLY A 183 4.05 11.36 0.70
CA GLY A 183 4.66 11.65 -0.60
C GLY A 183 3.85 12.58 -1.51
N GLY A 184 4.47 13.65 -2.03
CA GLY A 184 3.85 14.50 -3.05
C GLY A 184 2.69 15.39 -2.56
N ASP A 185 2.32 15.34 -1.28
CA ASP A 185 1.39 16.29 -0.67
C ASP A 185 2.12 17.64 -0.45
N PRO A 186 1.66 18.76 -1.06
CA PRO A 186 2.28 20.07 -0.88
C PRO A 186 2.06 20.66 0.51
N ASP A 187 1.03 20.21 1.24
CA ASP A 187 0.62 20.80 2.50
C ASP A 187 1.41 20.21 3.69
N TRP A 188 1.69 18.91 3.63
CA TRP A 188 2.30 18.16 4.73
C TRP A 188 3.07 16.93 4.25
N ASN A 189 4.19 16.63 4.91
CA ASN A 189 4.89 15.35 4.75
C ASN A 189 5.13 14.72 6.12
N HIS A 190 4.91 13.41 6.24
CA HIS A 190 5.15 12.73 7.50
C HIS A 190 6.63 12.77 7.90
N GLY A 191 6.88 12.73 9.21
CA GLY A 191 8.23 12.82 9.77
C GLY A 191 8.74 14.25 10.02
N LEU A 192 8.00 15.29 9.64
CA LEU A 192 8.37 16.68 9.95
C LEU A 192 8.14 16.98 11.44
N TRP A 193 9.11 17.63 12.09
CA TRP A 193 8.97 18.09 13.47
C TRP A 193 8.08 19.34 13.55
N LYS A 194 6.93 19.24 14.23
CA LYS A 194 5.98 20.35 14.43
C LYS A 194 5.90 20.86 15.87
N GLY A 195 6.73 20.33 16.78
CA GLY A 195 6.66 20.60 18.21
C GLY A 195 5.96 19.49 19.00
N ARG A 196 6.11 19.52 20.33
CA ARG A 196 5.54 18.50 21.22
C ARG A 196 4.02 18.63 21.27
N GLY A 197 3.30 17.52 21.16
CA GLY A 197 1.85 17.47 21.29
C GLY A 197 1.11 18.24 20.21
N TRP A 198 1.75 18.48 19.06
CA TRP A 198 1.09 19.10 17.92
C TRP A 198 0.02 18.16 17.35
N VAL A 199 -1.16 18.72 17.09
CA VAL A 199 -2.31 18.03 16.51
C VAL A 199 -2.94 18.95 15.48
N GLU A 200 -3.24 18.40 14.31
CA GLU A 200 -3.95 19.08 13.23
C GLU A 200 -5.12 18.21 12.76
N SER A 201 -6.15 18.87 12.25
CA SER A 201 -7.29 18.22 11.60
C SER A 201 -7.60 18.99 10.32
N THR A 202 -7.68 18.26 9.22
CA THR A 202 -8.00 18.78 7.89
C THR A 202 -9.13 17.96 7.29
N VAL A 203 -9.92 18.59 6.42
CA VAL A 203 -11.01 17.94 5.68
C VAL A 203 -10.86 18.30 4.22
N TYR A 204 -10.88 17.29 3.36
CA TYR A 204 -10.76 17.44 1.92
C TYR A 204 -12.05 16.97 1.24
N ASP A 205 -12.56 17.77 0.29
CA ASP A 205 -13.57 17.29 -0.65
C ASP A 205 -12.86 16.51 -1.75
N MET A 206 -13.07 15.19 -1.77
CA MET A 206 -12.45 14.30 -2.75
C MET A 206 -13.00 14.53 -4.18
N ASN A 207 -14.08 15.28 -4.34
CA ASN A 207 -14.62 15.69 -5.64
C ASN A 207 -14.05 17.03 -6.13
N ASP A 208 -13.34 17.78 -5.29
CA ASP A 208 -12.64 18.98 -5.74
C ASP A 208 -11.63 18.59 -6.82
N PRO A 209 -11.70 19.16 -8.03
CA PRO A 209 -10.77 18.86 -9.11
C PRO A 209 -9.28 19.00 -8.73
N MET A 210 -8.96 19.93 -7.81
CA MET A 210 -7.58 20.13 -7.33
C MET A 210 -7.11 18.98 -6.43
N VAL A 211 -8.02 18.39 -5.64
CA VAL A 211 -7.72 17.21 -4.81
C VAL A 211 -7.71 15.95 -5.67
N ALA A 212 -8.74 15.76 -6.50
CA ALA A 212 -8.88 14.61 -7.38
C ALA A 212 -7.68 14.49 -8.35
N GLY A 213 -7.13 15.61 -8.83
CA GLY A 213 -5.94 15.63 -9.67
C GLY A 213 -4.65 15.15 -9.00
N ARG A 214 -4.58 15.16 -7.65
CA ARG A 214 -3.41 14.70 -6.88
C ARG A 214 -3.42 13.20 -6.61
N VAL A 215 -4.60 12.60 -6.48
CA VAL A 215 -4.79 11.20 -6.06
C VAL A 215 -3.98 10.19 -6.88
N PRO A 216 -3.94 10.27 -8.23
CA PRO A 216 -3.22 9.29 -9.04
C PRO A 216 -1.69 9.30 -8.87
N PHE A 217 -1.12 10.32 -8.23
CA PHE A 217 0.33 10.53 -8.11
C PHE A 217 0.88 10.17 -6.72
N GLY A 218 0.09 9.49 -5.90
CA GLY A 218 0.48 8.99 -4.59
C GLY A 218 0.37 7.48 -4.47
N VAL A 219 0.64 7.00 -3.27
CA VAL A 219 0.25 5.65 -2.85
C VAL A 219 -1.18 5.73 -2.30
N VAL A 220 -2.02 4.78 -2.70
CA VAL A 220 -3.44 4.75 -2.35
C VAL A 220 -3.79 3.38 -1.78
N ASP A 221 -4.42 3.38 -0.61
CA ASP A 221 -4.98 2.18 0.01
C ASP A 221 -6.38 1.93 -0.51
N TYR A 222 -6.62 0.74 -1.04
CA TYR A 222 -7.95 0.30 -1.46
C TYR A 222 -8.47 -0.78 -0.52
N VAL A 223 -9.73 -0.66 -0.10
CA VAL A 223 -10.44 -1.82 0.44
C VAL A 223 -10.50 -2.87 -0.65
N ALA A 224 -10.06 -4.09 -0.33
CA ALA A 224 -9.95 -5.17 -1.29
C ALA A 224 -10.70 -6.41 -0.81
N TRP A 225 -11.46 -7.00 -1.74
CA TRP A 225 -11.91 -8.38 -1.66
C TRP A 225 -11.08 -9.22 -2.62
N ALA A 226 -10.78 -10.45 -2.24
CA ALA A 226 -9.97 -11.33 -3.05
C ALA A 226 -10.40 -12.80 -2.97
N THR A 227 -10.07 -13.55 -4.02
CA THR A 227 -10.21 -15.01 -4.04
C THR A 227 -8.87 -15.68 -4.33
N LEU A 228 -8.61 -16.80 -3.64
CA LEU A 228 -7.44 -17.64 -3.87
C LEU A 228 -7.83 -19.11 -3.66
N ASP A 229 -7.74 -19.93 -4.71
CA ASP A 229 -8.12 -21.36 -4.65
C ASP A 229 -9.57 -21.59 -4.13
N GLY A 230 -10.49 -20.64 -4.40
CA GLY A 230 -11.88 -20.69 -3.95
C GLY A 230 -12.12 -20.24 -2.50
N ALA A 231 -11.08 -19.88 -1.76
CA ALA A 231 -11.21 -19.16 -0.50
C ALA A 231 -11.41 -17.66 -0.76
N GLU A 232 -12.20 -17.00 0.09
CA GLU A 232 -12.45 -15.56 0.02
C GLU A 232 -11.72 -14.84 1.16
N GLY A 233 -11.24 -13.63 0.89
CA GLY A 233 -10.52 -12.82 1.84
C GLY A 233 -10.75 -11.33 1.64
N TRP A 234 -10.48 -10.57 2.69
CA TRP A 234 -10.59 -9.11 2.69
C TRP A 234 -9.33 -8.48 3.28
N GLY A 235 -9.02 -7.26 2.85
CA GLY A 235 -7.90 -6.51 3.38
C GLY A 235 -7.62 -5.26 2.57
N ILE A 236 -6.34 -4.99 2.36
CA ILE A 236 -5.87 -3.80 1.65
C ILE A 236 -5.21 -4.25 0.35
N PHE A 237 -5.52 -3.54 -0.74
CA PHE A 237 -4.70 -3.49 -1.94
C PHE A 237 -4.10 -2.09 -1.99
N GLU A 238 -2.88 -1.91 -1.52
CA GLU A 238 -2.19 -0.62 -1.60
C GLU A 238 -1.45 -0.57 -2.93
N HIS A 239 -1.74 0.46 -3.73
CA HIS A 239 -1.13 0.63 -5.04
C HIS A 239 -0.63 2.05 -5.24
N GLY A 240 0.59 2.15 -5.79
CA GLY A 240 1.15 3.41 -6.26
C GLY A 240 1.76 3.21 -7.63
N THR A 241 1.41 4.07 -8.58
CA THR A 241 2.02 4.06 -9.91
C THR A 241 2.14 5.49 -10.46
N PHE A 242 3.34 6.03 -10.55
CA PHE A 242 3.58 7.37 -11.06
C PHE A 242 4.86 7.42 -11.91
N GLY A 243 4.85 8.27 -12.93
CA GLY A 243 5.90 8.24 -13.95
C GLY A 243 5.77 7.04 -14.88
N LYS A 244 6.86 6.72 -15.55
CA LYS A 244 6.96 5.59 -16.46
C LYS A 244 6.83 4.26 -15.69
N HIS A 245 6.11 3.30 -16.25
CA HIS A 245 6.16 1.89 -15.87
C HIS A 245 5.90 1.02 -17.12
N THR A 246 6.99 0.51 -17.69
CA THR A 246 6.96 -0.22 -18.98
C THR A 246 6.02 -1.44 -18.94
N PRO A 247 6.02 -2.29 -17.89
CA PRO A 247 5.09 -3.43 -17.82
C PRO A 247 3.62 -3.04 -17.82
N SER A 248 3.25 -1.91 -17.21
CA SER A 248 1.86 -1.42 -17.21
C SER A 248 1.52 -0.59 -18.46
N GLY A 249 2.47 -0.39 -19.38
CA GLY A 249 2.27 0.45 -20.58
C GLY A 249 2.27 1.95 -20.30
N PHE A 250 2.64 2.40 -19.11
CA PHE A 250 2.76 3.83 -18.79
C PHE A 250 4.12 4.35 -19.28
N THR A 251 4.11 5.23 -20.29
CA THR A 251 5.34 5.65 -20.97
C THR A 251 6.01 6.89 -20.36
N ASP A 252 5.26 7.70 -19.62
CA ASP A 252 5.71 8.94 -18.98
C ASP A 252 4.84 9.27 -17.74
N TRP A 253 4.98 10.49 -17.22
CA TRP A 253 4.24 10.98 -16.05
C TRP A 253 2.75 11.20 -16.30
N ASP A 254 2.36 11.54 -17.52
CA ASP A 254 0.98 11.88 -17.88
C ASP A 254 0.20 10.68 -18.43
N SER A 255 0.90 9.58 -18.72
CA SER A 255 0.32 8.33 -19.23
C SER A 255 -0.73 7.78 -18.28
N VAL A 256 -1.84 7.33 -18.83
CA VAL A 256 -2.96 6.69 -18.11
C VAL A 256 -3.43 5.46 -18.87
N ALA A 257 -4.20 4.60 -18.22
CA ALA A 257 -4.76 3.43 -18.87
C ALA A 257 -5.70 3.82 -20.03
N PRO A 258 -5.74 3.04 -21.13
CA PRO A 258 -6.58 3.33 -22.29
C PRO A 258 -8.08 3.24 -21.99
#